data_AF-A5E7A4-F1
#
_entry.id   AF-A5E7A4-F1
#
_cell.length_a   1.000
_cell.length_b   1.000
_cell.length_c   1.000
_cell.angle_alpha   90.00
_cell.angle_beta   90.00
_cell.angle_gamma   90.00
#
_symmetry.space_group_name_H-M   'P 1'
#
loop_
_entity.id
_entity.type
_entity.pdbx_description
1 polymer ?
#
loop_
_entity_poly.entity_id
_entity_poly.type
_entity_poly.pdbx_seq_one_letter_code
_entity_poly.pdbx_strand_id
1 'polypeptide(L)'
;MQLHLPIKWHSTSIKTKNSTKYIYGFWSDPKQCQCSLFLTNFETVWAYELDKQTLTQKAKDLGVDELSPSTLSELLQSMENNVVAECLSFTYNEALDVFIASMEIELHWTLELKKLNLQNTISFFTKLNYQHSNNSDFLMFQVKQLKTLIEAKDSYNRFLVMNFKQSHGNEQIKRYWLNHKEDVDAIKQYEDLEWESYILKAYRERKKNMDKSEEQLCNIAIDIVISPNWDWLTSCRCNLRMEN
;
A
#
# COMPACT_ATOMS: atom_id res chain seq x y z
N MET A 1 -21.85 4.93 15.19
CA MET A 1 -21.61 3.91 14.15
C MET A 1 -20.13 3.56 14.17
N GLN A 2 -19.78 2.29 14.39
CA GLN A 2 -18.38 1.87 14.53
C GLN A 2 -17.85 1.45 13.15
N LEU A 3 -17.30 2.42 12.40
CA LEU A 3 -16.70 2.17 11.08
C LEU A 3 -15.46 1.26 11.21
N HIS A 4 -15.48 0.08 10.59
CA HIS A 4 -14.32 -0.80 10.48
C HIS A 4 -13.66 -0.58 9.12
N LEU A 5 -12.41 -0.13 9.12
CA LEU A 5 -11.69 0.15 7.88
C LEU A 5 -11.05 -1.12 7.30
N PRO A 6 -10.95 -1.19 5.97
CA PRO A 6 -10.25 -2.25 5.28
C PRO A 6 -8.73 -2.16 5.55
N ILE A 7 -8.07 -3.31 5.54
CA ILE A 7 -6.62 -3.41 5.72
C ILE A 7 -5.90 -3.04 4.43
N LYS A 8 -6.49 -3.38 3.27
CA LYS A 8 -5.94 -3.14 1.94
C LYS A 8 -6.79 -2.12 1.18
N TRP A 9 -6.10 -1.28 0.41
CA TRP A 9 -6.69 -0.25 -0.43
C TRP A 9 -6.24 -0.45 -1.88
N HIS A 10 -7.16 -0.23 -2.80
CA HIS A 10 -6.97 -0.33 -4.25
C HIS A 10 -7.29 1.00 -4.90
N SER A 11 -6.75 1.25 -6.09
CA SER A 11 -7.01 2.47 -6.86
C SER A 11 -7.88 2.15 -8.05
N THR A 12 -8.75 3.07 -8.41
CA THR A 12 -9.54 2.98 -9.64
C THR A 12 -9.71 4.35 -10.25
N SER A 13 -9.84 4.40 -11.57
CA SER A 13 -10.13 5.62 -12.30
C SER A 13 -11.57 5.61 -12.76
N ILE A 14 -12.40 6.49 -12.18
CA ILE A 14 -13.82 6.60 -12.50
C ILE A 14 -14.03 7.99 -13.08
N LYS A 15 -14.58 8.07 -14.28
CA LYS A 15 -14.90 9.36 -14.90
C LYS A 15 -16.11 9.96 -14.20
N THR A 16 -15.87 10.98 -13.37
CA THR A 16 -16.91 11.84 -12.82
C THR A 16 -16.64 13.30 -13.19
N LYS A 17 -17.54 14.21 -12.82
CA LYS A 17 -17.33 15.66 -13.00
C LYS A 17 -16.21 16.23 -12.12
N ASN A 18 -15.90 15.59 -10.98
CA ASN A 18 -15.11 16.21 -9.91
C ASN A 18 -13.76 15.52 -9.64
N SER A 19 -13.59 14.26 -10.02
CA SER A 19 -12.32 13.54 -9.87
C SER A 19 -12.19 12.45 -10.92
N THR A 20 -10.94 12.15 -11.25
CA THR A 20 -10.57 11.05 -12.15
C THR A 20 -10.03 9.83 -11.42
N LYS A 21 -9.65 9.93 -10.13
CA LYS A 21 -9.14 8.80 -9.34
C LYS A 21 -9.77 8.71 -7.97
N TYR A 22 -9.92 7.47 -7.54
CA TYR A 22 -10.50 7.08 -6.28
C TYR A 22 -9.68 5.96 -5.68
N ILE A 23 -9.72 5.85 -4.35
CA ILE A 23 -9.31 4.63 -3.66
C ILE A 23 -10.54 3.93 -3.11
N TYR A 24 -10.49 2.60 -3.09
CA TYR A 24 -11.53 1.77 -2.50
C TYR A 24 -10.93 0.65 -1.67
N GLY A 25 -11.72 0.14 -0.74
CA GLY A 25 -11.30 -0.97 0.09
C GLY A 25 -12.50 -1.71 0.66
N PHE A 26 -12.35 -3.02 0.77
CA PHE A 26 -13.38 -3.93 1.26
C PHE A 26 -12.97 -4.48 2.62
N TRP A 27 -13.89 -4.42 3.56
CA TRP A 27 -13.76 -5.00 4.89
C TRP A 27 -14.85 -6.05 5.07
N SER A 28 -14.52 -7.18 5.66
CA SER A 28 -15.49 -8.20 6.05
C SER A 28 -15.13 -8.82 7.40
N ASP A 29 -16.17 -9.15 8.17
CA ASP A 29 -16.08 -10.02 9.34
C ASP A 29 -16.83 -11.33 9.04
N PRO A 30 -16.12 -12.42 8.71
CA PRO A 30 -16.74 -13.71 8.43
C PRO A 30 -17.50 -14.29 9.63
N LYS A 31 -17.12 -13.97 10.87
CA LYS A 31 -17.76 -14.50 12.08
C LYS A 31 -19.11 -13.84 12.32
N GLN A 32 -19.20 -12.54 12.08
CA GLN A 32 -20.44 -11.78 12.22
C GLN A 32 -21.26 -11.72 10.93
N CYS A 33 -20.71 -12.23 9.83
CA CYS A 33 -21.26 -12.14 8.48
C CYS A 33 -21.59 -10.69 8.09
N GLN A 34 -20.65 -9.78 8.32
CA GLN A 34 -20.76 -8.37 8.00
C GLN A 34 -19.74 -7.98 6.94
N CYS A 35 -20.08 -7.01 6.10
CA CYS A 35 -19.09 -6.42 5.20
C CYS A 35 -19.37 -4.95 4.90
N SER A 36 -18.31 -4.26 4.53
CA SER A 36 -18.34 -2.85 4.17
C SER A 36 -17.43 -2.62 2.97
N LEU A 37 -17.91 -1.86 1.98
CA LEU A 37 -17.13 -1.39 0.86
C LEU A 37 -17.06 0.14 0.93
N PHE A 38 -15.85 0.68 0.90
CA PHE A 38 -15.61 2.12 0.92
C PHE A 38 -15.00 2.58 -0.39
N LEU A 39 -15.35 3.79 -0.82
CA LEU A 39 -14.78 4.49 -1.97
C LEU A 39 -14.57 5.96 -1.58
N THR A 40 -13.41 6.54 -1.89
CA THR A 40 -13.14 7.95 -1.58
C THR A 40 -12.22 8.61 -2.59
N ASN A 41 -12.43 9.90 -2.81
CA ASN A 41 -11.53 10.80 -3.53
C ASN A 41 -10.71 11.69 -2.58
N PHE A 42 -10.60 11.33 -1.29
CA PHE A 42 -10.00 12.14 -0.21
C PHE A 42 -10.72 13.44 0.18
N GLU A 43 -11.84 13.78 -0.48
CA GLU A 43 -12.72 14.87 -0.07
C GLU A 43 -14.01 14.33 0.54
N THR A 44 -14.55 13.29 -0.09
CA THR A 44 -15.83 12.67 0.24
C THR A 44 -15.69 11.16 0.23
N VAL A 45 -16.58 10.49 0.97
CA VAL A 45 -16.55 9.04 1.15
C VAL A 45 -17.93 8.50 0.81
N TRP A 46 -17.94 7.46 -0.03
CA TRP A 46 -19.11 6.64 -0.29
C TRP A 46 -18.89 5.29 0.36
N ALA A 47 -19.93 4.78 1.00
CA ALA A 47 -19.87 3.51 1.70
C ALA A 47 -21.10 2.67 1.39
N TYR A 48 -20.89 1.36 1.36
CA TYR A 48 -21.93 0.36 1.38
C TYR A 48 -21.66 -0.57 2.54
N GLU A 49 -22.65 -0.78 3.41
CA GLU A 49 -22.53 -1.65 4.58
C GLU A 49 -23.65 -2.67 4.58
N LEU A 50 -23.30 -3.92 4.84
CA LEU A 50 -24.22 -5.03 5.02
C LEU A 50 -24.00 -5.65 6.38
N ASP A 51 -25.09 -5.78 7.12
CA ASP A 51 -25.17 -6.68 8.25
C ASP A 51 -25.61 -8.08 7.77
N LYS A 52 -25.61 -9.04 8.71
CA LYS A 52 -26.00 -10.42 8.41
C LYS A 52 -27.41 -10.52 7.80
N GLN A 53 -28.36 -9.71 8.27
CA GLN A 53 -29.76 -9.80 7.83
C GLN A 53 -29.91 -9.30 6.38
N THR A 54 -29.34 -8.13 6.10
CA THR A 54 -29.34 -7.50 4.78
C THR A 54 -28.52 -8.28 3.76
N LEU A 55 -27.39 -8.87 4.17
CA LEU A 55 -26.60 -9.78 3.33
C LEU A 55 -27.41 -11.02 2.95
N THR A 56 -28.07 -11.65 3.93
CA THR A 56 -28.90 -12.84 3.70
C THR A 56 -30.06 -12.52 2.76
N GLN A 57 -30.75 -11.39 2.98
CA GLN A 57 -31.86 -10.98 2.12
C GLN A 57 -31.39 -10.76 0.69
N LYS A 58 -30.29 -10.02 0.50
CA LYS A 58 -29.75 -9.73 -0.82
C LYS A 58 -29.29 -10.98 -1.56
N ALA A 59 -28.70 -11.95 -0.86
CA ALA A 59 -28.33 -13.22 -1.45
C ALA A 59 -29.58 -14.02 -1.91
N LYS A 60 -30.65 -14.02 -1.12
CA LYS A 60 -31.94 -14.63 -1.52
C LYS A 60 -32.55 -13.95 -2.74
N ASP A 61 -32.51 -12.61 -2.77
CA ASP A 61 -33.04 -11.83 -3.90
C ASP A 61 -32.27 -12.14 -5.22
N LEU A 62 -31.01 -12.57 -5.11
CA LEU A 62 -30.18 -13.03 -6.23
C LEU A 62 -30.34 -14.52 -6.56
N GLY A 63 -31.18 -15.26 -5.82
CA GLY A 63 -31.48 -16.67 -6.06
C GLY A 63 -30.62 -17.67 -5.27
N VAL A 64 -29.99 -17.24 -4.17
CA VAL A 64 -29.26 -18.16 -3.26
C VAL A 64 -30.21 -18.70 -2.19
N ASP A 65 -30.69 -19.92 -2.37
CA ASP A 65 -31.71 -20.54 -1.51
C ASP A 65 -31.15 -21.11 -0.20
N GLU A 66 -29.94 -21.70 -0.21
CA GLU A 66 -29.30 -22.29 0.97
C GLU A 66 -28.24 -21.35 1.58
N LEU A 67 -28.64 -20.57 2.58
CA LEU A 67 -27.76 -19.64 3.28
C LEU A 67 -27.45 -20.14 4.69
N SER A 68 -26.50 -21.08 4.77
CA SER A 68 -25.88 -21.43 6.05
C SER A 68 -24.86 -20.36 6.46
N PRO A 69 -24.53 -20.22 7.77
CA PRO A 69 -23.48 -19.31 8.21
C PRO A 69 -22.11 -19.57 7.56
N SER A 70 -21.79 -20.84 7.26
CA SER A 70 -20.57 -21.20 6.52
C SER A 70 -20.62 -20.73 5.07
N THR A 71 -21.75 -20.90 4.38
CA THR A 71 -21.93 -20.43 2.99
C THR A 71 -21.81 -18.90 2.90
N LEU A 72 -22.37 -18.17 3.88
CA LEU A 72 -22.21 -16.71 3.95
C LEU A 72 -20.75 -16.29 4.18
N SER A 73 -20.01 -17.04 5.00
CA SER A 73 -18.59 -16.80 5.21
C SER A 73 -17.77 -17.04 3.94
N GLU A 74 -18.07 -18.10 3.19
CA GLU A 74 -17.42 -18.42 1.90
C GLU A 74 -17.74 -17.37 0.83
N LEU A 75 -18.98 -16.86 0.80
CA LEU A 75 -19.38 -15.75 -0.06
C LEU A 75 -18.58 -14.48 0.25
N LEU A 76 -18.45 -14.12 1.53
CA LEU A 76 -17.66 -12.94 1.94
C LEU A 76 -16.19 -13.07 1.56
N GLN A 77 -15.61 -14.26 1.72
CA GLN A 77 -14.25 -14.54 1.30
C GLN A 77 -14.10 -14.45 -0.23
N SER A 78 -15.09 -14.91 -0.99
CA SER A 78 -15.12 -14.81 -2.45
C SER A 78 -15.26 -13.37 -2.93
N MET A 79 -16.01 -12.54 -2.20
CA MET A 79 -16.08 -11.08 -2.41
C MET A 79 -14.73 -10.42 -2.16
N GLU A 80 -14.08 -10.72 -1.05
CA GLU A 80 -12.76 -10.19 -0.72
C GLU A 80 -11.73 -10.57 -1.80
N ASN A 81 -11.73 -11.83 -2.25
CA ASN A 81 -10.84 -12.29 -3.31
C ASN A 81 -11.06 -11.56 -4.64
N ASN A 82 -12.31 -11.29 -5.01
CA ASN A 82 -12.63 -10.55 -6.23
C ASN A 82 -12.18 -9.09 -6.16
N VAL A 83 -12.30 -8.47 -5.00
CA VAL A 83 -11.78 -7.12 -4.74
C VAL A 83 -10.27 -7.09 -4.90
N VAL A 84 -9.57 -8.08 -4.33
CA VAL A 84 -8.11 -8.22 -4.44
C VAL A 84 -7.64 -8.48 -5.86
N ALA A 85 -8.42 -9.24 -6.64
CA ALA A 85 -8.14 -9.53 -8.05
C ALA A 85 -8.49 -8.37 -9.00
N GLU A 86 -8.93 -7.21 -8.47
CA GLU A 86 -9.34 -6.03 -9.25
C GLU A 86 -10.51 -6.30 -10.22
N CYS A 87 -11.34 -7.29 -9.93
CA CYS A 87 -12.54 -7.62 -10.71
C CYS A 87 -13.74 -6.70 -10.42
N LEU A 88 -13.53 -5.63 -9.63
CA LEU A 88 -14.58 -4.71 -9.22
C LEU A 88 -14.70 -3.56 -10.22
N SER A 89 -15.86 -3.42 -10.85
CA SER A 89 -16.17 -2.32 -11.75
C SER A 89 -17.03 -1.26 -11.05
N PHE A 90 -16.87 0.01 -11.42
CA PHE A 90 -17.63 1.11 -10.81
C PHE A 90 -18.33 1.95 -11.88
N THR A 91 -19.59 2.27 -11.61
CA THR A 91 -20.37 3.23 -12.41
C THR A 91 -20.96 4.31 -11.51
N TYR A 92 -20.90 5.58 -11.93
CA TYR A 92 -21.46 6.70 -11.16
C TYR A 92 -22.84 7.09 -11.69
N ASN A 93 -23.82 7.17 -10.78
CA ASN A 93 -25.15 7.67 -11.09
C ASN A 93 -25.27 9.14 -10.63
N GLU A 94 -25.18 10.06 -11.59
CA GLU A 94 -25.21 11.51 -11.31
C GLU A 94 -26.53 11.98 -10.67
N ALA A 95 -27.67 11.33 -10.98
CA ALA A 95 -28.97 11.77 -10.52
C ALA A 95 -29.18 11.52 -9.02
N LEU A 96 -28.54 10.47 -8.49
CA LEU A 96 -28.67 10.05 -7.09
C LEU A 96 -27.43 10.34 -6.24
N ASP A 97 -26.34 10.82 -6.85
CA ASP A 97 -25.02 11.00 -6.22
C ASP A 97 -24.50 9.71 -5.55
N VAL A 98 -24.62 8.60 -6.28
CA VAL A 98 -24.36 7.24 -5.80
C VAL A 98 -23.41 6.52 -6.75
N PHE A 99 -22.50 5.71 -6.20
CA PHE A 99 -21.68 4.79 -6.99
C PHE A 99 -22.27 3.39 -6.93
N ILE A 100 -22.31 2.71 -8.07
CA ILE A 100 -22.66 1.29 -8.15
C ILE A 100 -21.37 0.53 -8.42
N ALA A 101 -20.96 -0.31 -7.47
CA ALA A 101 -19.86 -1.25 -7.66
C ALA A 101 -20.43 -2.61 -8.08
N SER A 102 -19.88 -3.20 -9.14
CA SER A 102 -20.37 -4.47 -9.68
C SER A 102 -19.26 -5.51 -9.75
N MET A 103 -19.56 -6.73 -9.33
CA MET A 103 -18.64 -7.88 -9.36
C MET A 103 -19.38 -9.17 -9.77
N GLU A 104 -18.66 -10.11 -10.35
CA GLU A 104 -19.18 -11.44 -10.70
C GLU A 104 -18.65 -12.50 -9.73
N ILE A 105 -19.54 -13.05 -8.91
CA ILE A 105 -19.22 -14.10 -7.93
C ILE A 105 -20.32 -15.14 -8.03
N GLU A 106 -20.18 -16.06 -8.99
CA GLU A 106 -21.20 -17.02 -9.44
C GLU A 106 -22.46 -16.36 -10.02
N LEU A 107 -22.87 -15.22 -9.45
CA LEU A 107 -23.96 -14.33 -9.76
C LEU A 107 -23.42 -12.89 -9.89
N HIS A 108 -24.20 -12.03 -10.53
CA HIS A 108 -23.87 -10.63 -10.67
C HIS A 108 -24.27 -9.85 -9.41
N TRP A 109 -23.29 -9.35 -8.67
CA TRP A 109 -23.50 -8.57 -7.45
C TRP A 109 -23.34 -7.09 -7.71
N THR A 110 -24.38 -6.30 -7.43
CA THR A 110 -24.35 -4.83 -7.52
C THR A 110 -24.44 -4.23 -6.12
N LEU A 111 -23.45 -3.43 -5.72
CA LEU A 111 -23.39 -2.75 -4.42
C LEU A 111 -23.60 -1.25 -4.62
N GLU A 112 -24.56 -0.68 -3.91
CA GLU A 112 -24.94 0.73 -4.04
C GLU A 112 -24.26 1.55 -2.94
N LEU A 113 -23.13 2.20 -3.25
CA LEU A 113 -22.37 3.00 -2.30
C LEU A 113 -23.00 4.39 -2.17
N LYS A 114 -23.45 4.70 -0.96
CA LYS A 114 -24.09 5.97 -0.64
C LYS A 114 -23.08 6.93 -0.03
N LYS A 115 -23.22 8.21 -0.38
CA LYS A 115 -22.40 9.27 0.17
C LYS A 115 -22.61 9.39 1.67
N LEU A 116 -21.52 9.35 2.42
CA LEU A 116 -21.54 9.56 3.86
C LEU A 116 -21.79 11.04 4.18
N ASN A 117 -22.47 11.30 5.29
CA ASN A 117 -22.60 12.65 5.81
C ASN A 117 -21.25 13.20 6.30
N LEU A 118 -21.18 14.50 6.57
CA LEU A 118 -19.93 15.17 6.98
C LEU A 118 -19.32 14.55 8.24
N GLN A 119 -20.13 14.25 9.25
CA GLN A 119 -19.65 13.69 10.52
C GLN A 119 -19.01 12.31 10.33
N ASN A 120 -19.63 11.44 9.55
CA ASN A 120 -19.12 10.11 9.24
C ASN A 120 -17.88 10.20 8.34
N THR A 121 -17.84 11.15 7.41
CA THR A 121 -16.67 11.43 6.55
C THR A 121 -15.45 11.85 7.39
N ILE A 122 -15.63 12.76 8.34
CA ILE A 122 -14.57 13.18 9.27
C ILE A 122 -14.08 11.99 10.10
N SER A 123 -15.01 11.18 10.64
CA SER A 123 -14.66 9.97 11.40
C SER A 123 -13.87 8.97 10.56
N PHE A 124 -14.28 8.76 9.30
CA PHE A 124 -13.57 7.90 8.35
C PHE A 124 -12.14 8.38 8.12
N PHE A 125 -11.93 9.65 7.76
CA PHE A 125 -10.59 10.18 7.51
C PHE A 125 -9.72 10.22 8.76
N THR A 126 -10.32 10.41 9.94
CA THR A 126 -9.58 10.32 11.21
C THR A 126 -9.01 8.91 11.42
N LYS A 127 -9.81 7.87 11.15
CA LYS A 127 -9.38 6.48 11.23
C LYS A 127 -8.38 6.11 10.13
N LEU A 128 -8.59 6.60 8.91
CA LEU A 128 -7.67 6.37 7.80
C LEU A 128 -6.30 6.99 8.09
N ASN A 129 -6.28 8.22 8.61
CA ASN A 129 -5.06 8.89 9.04
C ASN A 129 -4.38 8.13 10.18
N TYR A 130 -5.14 7.63 11.16
CA TYR A 130 -4.58 6.82 12.24
C TYR A 130 -3.94 5.51 11.70
N GLN A 131 -4.61 4.82 10.79
CA GLN A 131 -4.07 3.63 10.11
C GLN A 131 -2.80 3.96 9.33
N HIS A 132 -2.77 5.08 8.60
CA HIS A 132 -1.59 5.54 7.88
C HIS A 132 -0.42 5.87 8.82
N SER A 133 -0.67 6.60 9.91
CA SER A 133 0.35 6.94 10.91
C SER A 133 0.94 5.69 11.57
N ASN A 134 0.11 4.72 11.97
CA ASN A 134 0.58 3.46 12.52
C ASN A 134 1.47 2.68 11.52
N ASN A 135 1.08 2.65 10.25
CA ASN A 135 1.89 2.02 9.20
C ASN A 135 3.24 2.75 9.02
N SER A 136 3.24 4.08 9.04
CA SER A 136 4.45 4.90 8.97
C SER A 136 5.38 4.63 10.16
N ASP A 137 4.84 4.55 11.38
CA ASP A 137 5.62 4.25 12.58
C ASP A 137 6.23 2.85 12.53
N PHE A 138 5.49 1.86 12.03
CA PHE A 138 5.99 0.51 11.83
C PHE A 138 7.11 0.45 10.78
N LEU A 139 6.95 1.14 9.64
CA LEU A 139 8.00 1.23 8.62
C LEU A 139 9.26 1.91 9.18
N MET A 140 9.10 2.98 9.95
CA MET A 140 10.22 3.65 10.62
C MET A 140 10.93 2.71 11.61
N PHE A 141 10.18 1.90 12.35
CA PHE A 141 10.75 0.87 13.21
C PHE A 141 11.54 -0.17 12.40
N GLN A 142 11.00 -0.68 11.30
CA GLN A 142 11.71 -1.62 10.41
C GLN A 142 13.00 -1.03 9.85
N VAL A 143 12.97 0.22 9.38
CA VAL A 143 14.16 0.94 8.91
C VAL A 143 15.22 1.00 10.00
N LYS A 144 14.85 1.37 11.23
CA LYS A 144 15.80 1.39 12.36
C LYS A 144 16.41 0.01 12.64
N GLN A 145 15.61 -1.05 12.64
CA GLN A 145 16.13 -2.41 12.83
C GLN A 145 17.10 -2.83 11.71
N LEU A 146 16.81 -2.46 10.46
CA LEU A 146 17.69 -2.72 9.33
C LEU A 146 19.03 -1.98 9.46
N LYS A 147 19.01 -0.71 9.90
CA LYS A 147 20.24 0.05 10.19
C LYS A 147 21.11 -0.67 11.22
N THR A 148 20.53 -1.08 12.35
CA THR A 148 21.26 -1.82 13.40
C THR A 148 21.83 -3.15 12.90
N LEU A 149 21.10 -3.89 12.07
CA LEU A 149 21.60 -5.13 11.47
C LEU A 149 22.78 -4.89 10.52
N ILE A 150 22.76 -3.81 9.76
CA ILE A 150 23.86 -3.43 8.86
C ILE A 150 25.11 -3.07 9.70
N GLU A 151 24.96 -2.26 10.74
CA GLU A 151 26.07 -1.89 11.64
C GLU A 151 26.72 -3.11 12.31
N ALA A 152 25.90 -4.10 12.71
CA ALA A 152 26.39 -5.36 13.27
C ALA A 152 27.19 -6.17 12.23
N LYS A 153 26.69 -6.25 10.99
CA LYS A 153 27.41 -6.90 9.88
C LYS A 153 28.72 -6.20 9.54
N ASP A 154 28.74 -4.87 9.50
CA ASP A 154 29.95 -4.09 9.25
C ASP A 154 31.00 -4.29 10.35
N SER A 155 30.54 -4.43 11.60
CA SER A 155 31.43 -4.73 12.73
C SER A 155 32.02 -6.14 12.62
N TYR A 156 31.23 -7.12 12.20
CA TYR A 156 31.73 -8.48 11.92
C TYR A 156 32.69 -8.53 10.73
N ASN A 157 32.38 -7.82 9.65
CA ASN A 157 33.26 -7.68 8.48
C ASN A 157 34.62 -7.08 8.88
N ARG A 158 34.61 -6.03 9.72
CA ARG A 158 35.85 -5.44 10.27
C ARG A 158 36.64 -6.44 11.10
N PHE A 159 35.98 -7.23 11.94
CA PHE A 159 36.62 -8.30 12.70
C PHE A 159 37.28 -9.33 11.77
N LEU A 160 36.59 -9.80 10.74
CA LEU A 160 37.15 -10.75 9.76
C LEU A 160 38.36 -10.16 9.03
N VAL A 161 38.25 -8.91 8.55
CA VAL A 161 39.34 -8.19 7.90
C VAL A 161 40.55 -8.05 8.83
N MET A 162 40.34 -7.71 10.10
CA MET A 162 41.42 -7.61 11.09
C MET A 162 42.11 -8.96 11.32
N ASN A 163 41.35 -10.04 11.50
CA ASN A 163 41.92 -11.39 11.65
C ASN A 163 42.70 -11.83 10.40
N PHE A 164 42.18 -11.52 9.20
CA PHE A 164 42.88 -11.82 7.95
C PHE A 164 44.19 -11.03 7.83
N LYS A 165 44.17 -9.73 8.16
CA LYS A 165 45.39 -8.89 8.22
C LYS A 165 46.44 -9.46 9.16
N GLN A 166 46.02 -9.92 10.34
CA GLN A 166 46.92 -10.49 11.34
C GLN A 166 47.54 -11.82 10.89
N SER A 167 46.78 -12.65 10.15
CA SER A 167 47.22 -13.98 9.73
C SER A 167 48.00 -13.99 8.40
N HIS A 168 47.66 -13.12 7.44
CA HIS A 168 48.19 -13.15 6.07
C HIS A 168 48.92 -11.85 5.64
N GLY A 169 48.96 -10.84 6.51
CA GLY A 169 49.57 -9.53 6.22
C GLY A 169 48.68 -8.62 5.35
N ASN A 170 49.06 -7.35 5.26
CA ASN A 170 48.26 -6.31 4.58
C ASN A 170 48.32 -6.36 3.03
N GLU A 171 49.30 -7.06 2.44
CA GLU A 171 49.50 -7.04 0.98
C GLU A 171 48.39 -7.74 0.21
N GLN A 172 47.83 -8.84 0.72
CA GLN A 172 46.78 -9.58 0.02
C GLN A 172 45.47 -8.79 -0.03
N ILE A 173 45.14 -8.04 1.04
CA ILE A 173 43.97 -7.18 1.06
C ILE A 173 44.13 -6.01 0.10
N LYS A 174 45.32 -5.40 0.05
CA LYS A 174 45.61 -4.33 -0.92
C LYS A 174 45.50 -4.83 -2.37
N ARG A 175 46.00 -6.03 -2.67
CA ARG A 175 45.84 -6.65 -4.00
C ARG A 175 44.37 -6.95 -4.31
N TYR A 176 43.59 -7.43 -3.33
CA TYR A 176 42.16 -7.65 -3.52
C TYR A 176 41.43 -6.35 -3.87
N TRP A 177 41.63 -5.27 -3.11
CA TRP A 177 41.01 -3.96 -3.39
C TRP A 177 41.43 -3.36 -4.73
N LEU A 178 42.71 -3.52 -5.12
CA LEU A 178 43.20 -3.04 -6.41
C LEU A 178 42.58 -3.80 -7.59
N ASN A 179 42.31 -5.10 -7.43
CA ASN A 179 41.78 -5.96 -8.46
C ASN A 179 40.24 -5.99 -8.51
N HIS A 180 39.57 -5.58 -7.43
CA HIS A 180 38.11 -5.59 -7.29
C HIS A 180 37.61 -4.21 -6.84
N LYS A 181 37.96 -3.18 -7.61
CA LYS A 181 37.54 -1.80 -7.30
C LYS A 181 36.02 -1.64 -7.23
N GLU A 182 35.28 -2.41 -8.02
CA GLU A 182 33.83 -2.44 -8.04
C GLU A 182 33.23 -2.96 -6.72
N ASP A 183 33.94 -3.83 -6.01
CA ASP A 183 33.52 -4.35 -4.70
C ASP A 183 33.78 -3.33 -3.57
N VAL A 184 34.69 -2.36 -3.77
CA VAL A 184 35.11 -1.42 -2.72
C VAL A 184 33.95 -0.53 -2.29
N ASP A 185 33.11 -0.10 -3.24
CA ASP A 185 31.91 0.69 -2.94
C ASP A 185 30.84 -0.15 -2.21
N ALA A 186 30.78 -1.46 -2.47
CA ALA A 186 29.89 -2.39 -1.77
C ALA A 186 30.39 -2.77 -0.36
N ILE A 187 31.66 -2.52 -0.06
CA ILE A 187 32.32 -2.79 1.23
C ILE A 187 32.39 -1.53 2.11
N LYS A 188 31.98 -0.37 1.61
CA LYS A 188 31.97 0.87 2.40
C LYS A 188 31.07 0.69 3.62
N GLN A 189 31.59 1.09 4.78
CA GLN A 189 30.85 1.04 6.03
C GLN A 189 29.59 1.91 5.91
N TYR A 190 28.49 1.42 6.46
CA TYR A 190 27.27 2.20 6.61
C TYR A 190 27.50 3.42 7.50
N GLU A 191 27.12 4.59 6.97
CA GLU A 191 27.14 5.85 7.70
C GLU A 191 25.76 6.50 7.66
N ASP A 192 25.18 6.71 8.83
CA ASP A 192 23.79 7.14 8.96
C ASP A 192 23.54 8.52 8.32
N LEU A 193 24.46 9.45 8.52
CA LEU A 193 24.38 10.81 7.97
C LEU A 193 24.49 10.84 6.45
N GLU A 194 25.35 10.01 5.85
CA GLU A 194 25.47 9.91 4.40
C GLU A 194 24.19 9.34 3.79
N TRP A 195 23.64 8.30 4.42
CA TRP A 195 22.38 7.68 4.00
C TRP A 195 21.20 8.66 4.10
N GLU A 196 21.07 9.40 5.21
CA GLU A 196 20.03 10.42 5.37
C GLU A 196 20.16 11.54 4.33
N SER A 197 21.37 12.02 4.07
CA SER A 197 21.64 13.02 3.04
C SER A 197 21.22 12.52 1.65
N TYR A 198 21.57 11.27 1.31
CA TYR A 198 21.17 10.61 0.07
C TYR A 198 19.65 10.52 -0.07
N ILE A 199 18.96 10.03 0.97
CA ILE A 199 17.49 9.90 0.97
C ILE A 199 16.82 11.28 0.83
N LEU A 200 17.31 12.29 1.53
CA LEU A 200 16.77 13.66 1.42
C LEU A 200 16.98 14.24 0.02
N LYS A 201 18.13 13.99 -0.61
CA LYS A 201 18.40 14.43 -1.98
C LYS A 201 17.46 13.73 -2.96
N ALA A 202 17.34 12.41 -2.89
CA ALA A 202 16.44 11.62 -3.73
C ALA A 202 14.97 12.05 -3.55
N TYR A 203 14.53 12.30 -2.31
CA TYR A 203 13.18 12.80 -2.03
C TYR A 203 12.96 14.19 -2.63
N ARG A 204 13.92 15.12 -2.48
CA ARG A 204 13.83 16.47 -3.05
C ARG A 204 13.81 16.45 -4.57
N GLU A 205 14.61 15.60 -5.21
CA GLU A 205 14.58 15.42 -6.67
C GLU A 205 13.24 14.89 -7.13
N ARG A 206 12.69 13.90 -6.44
CA ARG A 206 11.34 13.37 -6.69
C ARG A 206 10.28 14.45 -6.52
N LYS A 207 10.38 15.30 -5.50
CA LYS A 207 9.46 16.42 -5.23
C LYS A 207 9.60 17.57 -6.24
N LYS A 208 10.82 17.90 -6.69
CA LYS A 208 11.06 18.95 -7.69
C LYS A 208 10.42 18.62 -9.05
N ASN A 209 10.28 17.34 -9.35
CA ASN A 209 9.55 16.87 -10.53
C ASN A 209 8.00 16.88 -10.34
N MET A 210 7.50 17.45 -9.24
CA MET A 210 6.08 17.57 -8.89
C MET A 210 5.61 19.02 -8.81
N ASP A 211 5.94 19.86 -9.79
CA ASP A 211 5.32 21.18 -9.96
C ASP A 211 3.90 21.00 -10.53
N LYS A 212 2.99 20.54 -9.67
CA LYS A 212 1.70 19.94 -10.02
C LYS A 212 0.61 20.42 -9.07
N SER A 213 -0.64 20.48 -9.54
CA SER A 213 -1.78 20.87 -8.70
C SER A 213 -1.99 19.88 -7.54
N GLU A 214 -2.70 20.30 -6.47
CA GLU A 214 -3.01 19.42 -5.34
C GLU A 214 -3.72 18.12 -5.76
N GLU A 215 -4.63 18.20 -6.73
CA GLU A 215 -5.30 17.02 -7.30
C GLU A 215 -4.31 16.08 -7.99
N GLN A 216 -3.36 16.62 -8.76
CA GLN A 216 -2.31 15.82 -9.39
C GLN A 216 -1.36 15.20 -8.37
N LEU A 217 -1.03 15.91 -7.28
CA LEU A 217 -0.24 15.38 -6.17
C LEU A 217 -0.98 14.23 -5.47
N CYS A 218 -2.28 14.37 -5.24
CA CYS A 218 -3.12 13.32 -4.67
C CYS A 218 -3.15 12.08 -5.58
N ASN A 219 -3.36 12.27 -6.88
CA ASN A 219 -3.36 11.19 -7.87
C ASN A 219 -2.02 10.44 -7.93
N ILE A 220 -0.90 11.15 -7.81
CA ILE A 220 0.43 10.54 -7.74
C ILE A 220 0.64 9.81 -6.41
N ALA A 221 0.18 10.38 -5.30
CA ALA A 221 0.27 9.73 -4.00
C ALA A 221 -0.51 8.41 -3.96
N ILE A 222 -1.71 8.39 -4.55
CA ILE A 222 -2.52 7.19 -4.76
C ILE A 222 -1.72 6.12 -5.53
N ASP A 223 -1.13 6.50 -6.68
CA ASP A 223 -0.35 5.57 -7.49
C ASP A 223 0.87 5.01 -6.74
N ILE A 224 1.55 5.85 -5.97
CA ILE A 224 2.74 5.45 -5.19
C ILE A 224 2.36 4.47 -4.07
N VAL A 225 1.27 4.74 -3.36
CA VAL A 225 0.86 3.92 -2.21
C VAL A 225 0.31 2.57 -2.66
N ILE A 226 -0.29 2.51 -3.85
CA ILE A 226 -0.99 1.31 -4.33
C ILE A 226 -0.14 0.49 -5.31
N SER A 227 0.88 1.07 -5.93
CA SER A 227 1.80 0.33 -6.80
C SER A 227 2.49 -0.82 -6.03
N PRO A 228 2.38 -2.08 -6.50
CA PRO A 228 3.10 -3.21 -5.90
C PRO A 228 4.61 -3.10 -6.10
N ASN A 229 5.04 -2.28 -7.06
CA ASN A 229 6.43 -1.90 -7.24
C ASN A 229 6.77 -0.74 -6.30
N TRP A 230 7.26 -1.12 -5.12
CA TRP A 230 8.20 -0.29 -4.37
C TRP A 230 9.51 -0.21 -5.17
N ASP A 231 9.49 0.55 -6.26
CA ASP A 231 10.57 0.77 -7.22
C ASP A 231 11.75 1.60 -6.63
N TRP A 232 12.07 1.43 -5.34
CA TRP A 232 13.38 1.84 -4.82
C TRP A 232 14.49 0.97 -5.42
N LEU A 233 14.18 -0.27 -5.82
CA LEU A 233 15.15 -1.16 -6.47
C LEU A 233 15.55 -0.69 -7.87
N THR A 234 14.66 -0.02 -8.62
CA THR A 234 14.99 0.55 -9.94
C THR A 234 15.78 1.84 -9.82
N SER A 235 15.52 2.70 -8.82
CA SER A 235 16.39 3.88 -8.61
C SER A 235 17.79 3.50 -8.10
N CYS A 236 17.90 2.44 -7.29
CA CYS A 236 19.21 1.89 -6.89
C CYS A 236 19.95 1.21 -8.07
N ARG A 237 19.23 0.68 -9.08
CA ARG A 237 19.85 0.11 -10.29
C ARG A 237 20.27 1.15 -11.32
N CYS A 238 19.63 2.33 -11.36
CA CYS A 238 19.95 3.36 -12.35
C CYS A 238 21.25 4.13 -12.07
N ASN A 239 21.81 4.07 -10.86
CA ASN A 239 23.11 4.71 -10.55
C ASN A 239 24.30 3.74 -10.56
N LEU A 240 24.09 2.44 -10.77
CA LEU A 240 25.17 1.44 -10.95
C LEU A 240 25.52 1.18 -12.43
N ARG A 241 24.92 1.96 -13.35
CA ARG A 241 25.23 1.93 -14.79
C ARG A 241 25.33 3.34 -15.36
N MET A 242 26.17 4.18 -14.78
CA MET A 242 26.76 5.30 -15.52
C MET A 242 28.18 5.50 -15.03
N GLU A 243 29.11 4.82 -15.69
CA GLU A 243 30.45 5.29 -16.08
C GLU A 243 31.18 4.09 -16.73
N ASN A 244 31.11 4.03 -18.07
CA ASN A 244 32.12 3.38 -18.90
C ASN A 244 33.16 4.45 -19.25
#